data_AF-A0A424P7F4-F1
#
_entry.id   AF-A0A424P7F4-F1
#
_cell.length_a   1.000
_cell.length_b   1.000
_cell.length_c   1.000
_cell.angle_alpha   90.00
_cell.angle_beta   90.00
_cell.angle_gamma   90.00
#
_symmetry.space_group_name_H-M   'P 1'
#
loop_
_entity.id
_entity.type
_entity.pdbx_description
1 polymer ?
#
loop_
_entity_poly.entity_id
_entity_poly.type
_entity_poly.pdbx_seq_one_letter_code
_entity_poly.pdbx_strand_id
1 'polypeptide(L)' 'MVNTRIMSLKIKKVLVLIFWMGFASGSVILIDSFLSVPDEISGVLYFLSIGVAASSVLNHYR' A
#
# COMPACT_ATOMS: atom_id res chain seq x y z
N MET A 1 20.70 -26.47 -1.08
CA MET A 1 20.20 -25.60 -2.17
C MET A 1 18.97 -24.86 -1.67
N VAL A 2 19.14 -23.58 -1.32
CA VAL A 2 18.01 -22.73 -0.89
C VAL A 2 17.11 -22.50 -2.10
N ASN A 3 15.81 -22.78 -1.91
CA ASN A 3 14.81 -22.87 -2.96
C ASN A 3 14.58 -21.51 -3.65
N THR A 4 15.37 -21.20 -4.68
CA THR A 4 15.42 -19.89 -5.38
C THR A 4 14.07 -19.46 -5.94
N ARG A 5 13.18 -20.42 -6.24
CA ARG A 5 11.81 -20.15 -6.70
C ARG A 5 10.92 -19.50 -5.63
N ILE A 6 11.10 -19.85 -4.35
CA ILE A 6 10.31 -19.27 -3.25
C ILE A 6 10.72 -17.80 -3.02
N MET A 7 12.01 -17.49 -3.17
CA MET A 7 12.54 -16.15 -2.95
C MET A 7 12.06 -15.16 -4.03
N SER A 8 12.01 -15.58 -5.30
CA SER A 8 11.48 -14.77 -6.41
C SER A 8 9.97 -14.49 -6.29
N LEU A 9 9.18 -15.46 -5.82
CA LEU A 9 7.74 -15.29 -5.55
C LEU A 9 7.47 -14.28 -4.43
N LYS A 10 8.27 -14.29 -3.35
CA LYS A 10 8.15 -13.31 -2.26
C LYS A 10 8.53 -11.90 -2.72
N ILE A 11 9.57 -11.75 -3.54
CA ILE A 11 10.00 -10.44 -4.08
C ILE A 11 8.92 -9.83 -4.97
N LYS A 12 8.26 -10.62 -5.83
CA LYS A 12 7.13 -10.15 -6.63
C LYS A 12 5.97 -9.65 -5.76
N LYS A 13 5.63 -10.37 -4.68
CA LYS A 13 4.59 -9.91 -3.73
C LYS A 13 4.97 -8.58 -3.07
N VAL A 14 6.22 -8.41 -2.66
CA VAL A 14 6.71 -7.16 -2.04
C VAL A 14 6.68 -5.99 -3.04
N LEU A 15 7.08 -6.22 -4.30
CA LEU A 15 7.00 -5.19 -5.35
C LEU A 15 5.57 -4.73 -5.62
N VAL A 16 4.63 -5.69 -5.74
CA VAL A 16 3.21 -5.37 -5.92
C VAL A 16 2.63 -4.66 -4.70
N LEU A 17 3.07 -5.03 -3.50
CA LEU A 17 2.65 -4.38 -2.25
C LEU A 17 3.12 -2.93 -2.20
N ILE A 18 4.40 -2.66 -2.47
CA ILE A 18 4.93 -1.28 -2.49
C ILE A 18 4.24 -0.45 -3.59
N PHE A 19 4.00 -1.04 -4.77
CA PHE A 19 3.32 -0.36 -5.86
C PHE A 19 1.88 0.03 -5.50
N TRP A 20 1.10 -0.90 -4.94
CA TRP A 20 -0.30 -0.65 -4.56
C TRP A 20 -0.43 0.28 -3.36
N MET A 21 0.49 0.16 -2.40
CA MET A 21 0.55 0.99 -1.21
C MET A 21 0.92 2.44 -1.56
N GLY A 22 1.85 2.64 -2.51
CA GLY A 22 2.18 3.96 -3.06
C GLY A 22 1.06 4.56 -3.92
N PHE A 23 0.33 3.73 -4.68
CA PHE A 23 -0.82 4.20 -5.46
C PHE A 23 -2.00 4.63 -4.57
N ALA A 24 -2.28 3.87 -3.51
CA ALA A 24 -3.32 4.19 -2.53
C ALA A 24 -2.97 5.45 -1.73
N SER A 25 -1.75 5.55 -1.22
CA SER A 25 -1.32 6.75 -0.49
C SER A 25 -1.29 7.97 -1.41
N GLY A 26 -0.72 7.85 -2.61
CA GLY A 26 -0.67 8.94 -3.60
C GLY A 26 -2.06 9.47 -3.96
N SER A 27 -3.06 8.59 -4.07
CA SER A 27 -4.45 9.00 -4.27
C SER A 27 -5.01 9.79 -3.09
N VAL A 28 -4.68 9.40 -1.85
CA VAL A 28 -5.09 10.14 -0.65
C VAL A 28 -4.39 11.50 -0.56
N ILE A 29 -3.09 11.62 -0.87
CA ILE A 29 -2.39 12.92 -0.91
C ILE A 29 -3.06 13.85 -1.92
N LEU A 30 -3.40 13.33 -3.10
CA LEU A 30 -4.04 14.12 -4.14
C LEU A 30 -5.38 14.64 -3.67
N ILE A 31 -6.23 13.78 -3.11
CA ILE A 31 -7.55 14.14 -2.58
C ILE A 31 -7.43 15.17 -1.45
N ASP A 32 -6.47 14.97 -0.54
CA ASP A 32 -6.21 15.87 0.58
C ASP A 32 -5.82 17.29 0.11
N SER A 33 -4.96 17.37 -0.91
CA SER A 33 -4.54 18.63 -1.52
C SER A 33 -5.68 19.40 -2.19
N PHE A 34 -6.77 18.74 -2.60
CA PHE A 34 -7.94 19.40 -3.20
C PHE A 34 -9.01 19.81 -2.18
N LEU A 35 -9.06 19.15 -1.01
CA LEU A 35 -10.14 19.33 -0.03
C LEU A 35 -9.69 20.07 1.24
N SER A 36 -8.40 20.41 1.39
CA SER A 36 -7.84 21.10 2.57
C SER A 36 -8.36 20.49 3.88
N VAL A 37 -8.22 19.18 4.00
CA VAL A 37 -8.68 18.42 5.17
C VAL A 37 -7.73 18.72 6.33
N PRO A 38 -8.22 18.85 7.58
CA PRO A 38 -7.37 19.05 8.74
C PRO A 38 -6.28 17.96 8.84
N ASP A 39 -5.03 18.36 9.10
CA ASP A 39 -3.85 17.47 9.14
C ASP A 39 -4.04 16.23 10.05
N GLU A 40 -4.80 16.38 11.14
CA GLU A 40 -5.13 15.32 12.10
C GLU A 40 -5.95 14.18 11.47
N ILE A 41 -6.87 14.52 10.56
CA ILE A 41 -7.73 13.57 9.86
C ILE A 41 -6.98 12.98 8.66
N SER A 42 -6.18 13.82 7.99
CA SER A 42 -5.37 13.43 6.84
C SER A 42 -4.38 12.32 7.19
N GLY A 43 -3.65 12.46 8.31
CA GLY A 43 -2.70 11.44 8.78
C GLY A 43 -3.36 10.09 9.08
N VAL A 44 -4.56 10.09 9.67
CA VAL A 44 -5.33 8.88 9.95
C VAL A 44 -5.82 8.24 8.65
N LEU A 45 -6.36 9.03 7.70
CA LEU A 45 -6.75 8.53 6.38
C LEU A 45 -5.57 7.92 5.62
N TYR A 46 -4.40 8.53 5.75
CA TYR A 46 -3.16 8.04 5.17
C TYR A 46 -2.81 6.64 5.67
N PHE A 47 -2.75 6.51 7.00
CA PHE A 47 -2.41 5.26 7.66
C PHE A 47 -3.42 4.15 7.34
N LEU A 48 -4.71 4.51 7.29
CA LEU A 48 -5.79 3.59 6.98
C LEU A 48 -5.76 3.14 5.51
N SER A 49 -5.52 4.06 4.57
CA SER A 49 -5.44 3.72 3.14
C SER A 49 -4.26 2.78 2.86
N ILE A 50 -3.12 3.03 3.50
CA ILE A 50 -1.92 2.20 3.42
C ILE A 50 -2.20 0.81 4.00
N GLY A 51 -2.85 0.73 5.17
CA GLY A 51 -3.21 -0.53 5.80
C GLY A 51 -4.20 -1.35 4.97
N VAL A 52 -5.22 -0.71 4.40
CA VAL A 52 -6.20 -1.36 3.50
C VAL A 52 -5.54 -1.83 2.22
N ALA A 53 -4.67 -1.02 1.60
CA ALA A 53 -3.93 -1.41 0.41
C ALA A 53 -2.99 -2.59 0.67
N ALA A 54 -2.24 -2.57 1.78
CA ALA A 54 -1.37 -3.67 2.19
C ALA A 54 -2.16 -4.96 2.45
N SER A 55 -3.29 -4.86 3.17
CA SER A 55 -4.19 -5.98 3.44
C SER A 55 -4.79 -6.55 2.15
N SER A 56 -5.22 -5.69 1.22
CA SER A 56 -5.74 -6.07 -0.09
C SER A 56 -4.71 -6.85 -0.90
N VAL A 57 -3.45 -6.40 -0.94
CA VAL A 57 -2.39 -7.11 -1.66
C VAL A 57 -2.06 -8.44 -0.99
N LEU A 58 -1.97 -8.48 0.34
CA LEU A 58 -1.71 -9.72 1.05
C LEU A 58 -2.83 -10.75 0.82
N ASN A 59 -4.09 -10.29 0.79
CA ASN A 59 -5.26 -11.11 0.53
C ASN A 59 -5.34 -11.58 -0.92
N HIS A 60 -4.91 -10.77 -1.90
CA HIS A 60 -4.89 -11.15 -3.31
C HIS A 60 -3.95 -12.33 -3.60
N TYR A 61 -2.97 -12.56 -2.72
CA TYR A 61 -1.94 -13.57 -2.86
C TYR A 61 -2.11 -14.78 -1.92
N ARG A 62 -3.26 -14.87 -1.25
CA ARG A 62 -3.67 -15.97 -0.38
C ARG A 62 -4.32 -17.08 -1.20
#